data_AF-A0A317HRJ1-F1
#
_entry.id   AF-A0A317HRJ1-F1
#
_cell.length_a   1.000
_cell.length_b   1.000
_cell.length_c   1.000
_cell.angle_alpha   90.00
_cell.angle_beta   90.00
_cell.angle_gamma   90.00
#
_symmetry.space_group_name_H-M   'P 1'
#
loop_
_entity.id
_entity.type
_entity.pdbx_description
1 polymer ?
#
loop_
_entity_poly.entity_id
_entity_poly.type
_entity_poly.pdbx_seq_one_letter_code
_entity_poly.pdbx_strand_id
1 'polypeptide(L)'
;EAVGDADAVKSTALGVKNLQRVAKMLLPATTSKKGEPYDDLAELLGRMLGQWVLEMNHVAALVGGVDSQQKYVGQQGLAFTPVSKARQKLAVAFLGENAFITPSWMIDPEILGRIEAVGAVARIRNAQNSVLTNLLNSGRFTRLVEQEALHGSMTYRPVEFLSDVRRAIWQELDGPQIRIDAFRRNLQRAYLDVANAKINGNAPTLPAGVPVGFLGSGDEKPFYRAEMRALDRSIAVAIPKTMDRETRAHLEGVRDQIARILDPRFNPVPANGAVTLRIGLDDPDLLTGIAGNTTTCWPDYVIRP
;
A
#
# COMPACT_ATOMS: atom_id res chain seq x y z
N GLU A 1 0.67 19.75 16.17
CA GLU A 1 0.37 18.36 15.76
C GLU A 1 -0.88 17.74 16.43
N ALA A 2 -1.77 18.54 17.04
CA ALA A 2 -2.85 18.03 17.91
C ALA A 2 -4.08 17.43 17.20
N VAL A 3 -4.20 17.55 15.87
CA VAL A 3 -5.33 16.98 15.10
C VAL A 3 -4.99 15.60 14.52
N GLY A 4 -3.71 15.38 14.16
CA GLY A 4 -3.25 14.09 13.63
C GLY A 4 -3.28 12.97 14.67
N ASP A 5 -3.04 13.32 15.93
CA ASP A 5 -2.96 12.36 17.05
C ASP A 5 -4.36 11.95 17.56
N ALA A 6 -5.34 12.86 17.50
CA ALA A 6 -6.70 12.59 17.97
C ALA A 6 -7.53 11.76 16.98
N ASP A 7 -7.40 12.03 15.68
CA ASP A 7 -8.11 11.29 14.62
C ASP A 7 -7.34 11.35 13.29
N ALA A 8 -6.47 10.36 13.09
CA ALA A 8 -5.67 10.23 11.87
C ALA A 8 -6.56 10.15 10.60
N VAL A 9 -7.74 9.52 10.67
CA VAL A 9 -8.65 9.42 9.50
C VAL A 9 -9.15 10.80 9.11
N LYS A 10 -9.64 11.59 10.09
CA LYS A 10 -10.13 12.94 9.84
C LYS A 10 -9.02 13.89 9.39
N SER A 11 -7.84 13.81 10.01
CA SER A 11 -6.69 14.64 9.64
C SER A 11 -6.25 14.34 8.20
N THR A 12 -6.09 13.07 7.86
CA THR A 12 -5.73 12.65 6.50
C THR A 12 -6.81 13.01 5.49
N ALA A 13 -8.10 12.94 5.83
CA ALA A 13 -9.17 13.41 4.94
C ALA A 13 -9.03 14.91 4.59
N LEU A 14 -8.58 15.75 5.54
CA LEU A 14 -8.28 17.16 5.28
C LEU A 14 -6.99 17.32 4.47
N GLY A 15 -5.97 16.50 4.74
CA GLY A 15 -4.73 16.43 3.96
C GLY A 15 -4.99 16.12 2.49
N VAL A 16 -5.81 15.11 2.20
CA VAL A 16 -6.24 14.75 0.83
C VAL A 16 -6.97 15.90 0.15
N LYS A 17 -7.88 16.60 0.85
CA LYS A 17 -8.56 17.79 0.30
C LYS A 17 -7.57 18.90 -0.05
N ASN A 18 -6.51 19.08 0.74
CA ASN A 18 -5.45 20.04 0.41
C ASN A 18 -4.65 19.60 -0.81
N LEU A 19 -4.28 18.32 -0.91
CA LEU A 19 -3.58 17.78 -2.10
C LEU A 19 -4.41 17.93 -3.37
N GLN A 20 -5.73 17.73 -3.30
CA GLN A 20 -6.64 17.99 -4.43
C GLN A 20 -6.64 19.45 -4.88
N ARG A 21 -6.40 20.40 -3.97
CA ARG A 21 -6.24 21.83 -4.33
C ARG A 21 -4.87 22.06 -4.96
N VAL A 22 -3.81 21.48 -4.39
CA VAL A 22 -2.44 21.57 -4.92
C VAL A 22 -2.37 21.02 -6.35
N ALA A 23 -3.01 19.88 -6.63
CA ALA A 23 -3.08 19.28 -7.97
C ALA A 23 -3.52 20.29 -9.05
N LYS A 24 -4.52 21.12 -8.74
CA LYS A 24 -5.05 22.16 -9.64
C LYS A 24 -4.12 23.36 -9.83
N MET A 25 -3.12 23.52 -8.96
CA MET A 25 -2.17 24.62 -8.98
C MET A 25 -0.81 24.20 -9.57
N LEU A 26 -0.56 22.91 -9.80
CA LEU A 26 0.72 22.40 -10.28
C LEU A 26 1.16 23.11 -11.56
N LEU A 27 0.32 23.07 -12.60
CA LEU A 27 0.65 23.65 -13.90
C LEU A 27 0.98 25.15 -13.82
N PRO A 28 0.10 26.04 -13.29
CA PRO A 28 0.44 27.47 -13.22
C PRO A 28 1.62 27.78 -12.30
N ALA A 29 1.90 26.96 -11.28
CA ALA A 29 3.02 27.17 -10.37
C ALA A 29 4.38 26.83 -10.99
N THR A 30 4.44 25.84 -11.88
CA THR A 30 5.71 25.35 -12.45
C THR A 30 5.98 25.79 -13.89
N THR A 31 5.07 26.54 -14.52
CA THR A 31 5.24 26.99 -15.92
C THR A 31 5.27 28.51 -16.05
N SER A 32 5.80 29.20 -15.05
CA SER A 32 5.79 30.67 -15.00
C SER A 32 6.82 31.34 -15.94
N LYS A 33 7.88 30.62 -16.32
CA LYS A 33 8.96 31.15 -17.16
C LYS A 33 8.96 30.50 -18.54
N LYS A 34 8.99 31.36 -19.57
CA LYS A 34 8.98 30.92 -20.97
C LYS A 34 10.32 30.27 -21.35
N GLY A 35 10.25 29.08 -21.95
CA GLY A 35 11.41 28.36 -22.48
C GLY A 35 12.05 27.36 -21.52
N GLU A 36 11.57 27.27 -20.28
CA GLU A 36 12.01 26.23 -19.33
C GLU A 36 11.35 24.86 -19.63
N PRO A 37 12.05 23.75 -19.33
CA PRO A 37 11.48 22.40 -19.46
C PRO A 37 10.43 22.12 -18.37
N TYR A 38 9.66 21.05 -18.52
CA TYR A 38 8.62 20.63 -17.56
C TYR A 38 9.16 19.80 -16.37
N ASP A 39 10.45 19.89 -16.07
CA ASP A 39 11.09 19.09 -15.02
C ASP A 39 10.49 19.42 -13.63
N ASP A 40 10.27 20.71 -13.33
CA ASP A 40 9.63 21.16 -12.10
C ASP A 40 8.19 20.62 -11.97
N LEU A 41 7.46 20.57 -13.08
CA LEU A 41 6.09 20.01 -13.10
C LEU A 41 6.10 18.52 -12.76
N ALA A 42 7.03 17.77 -13.36
CA ALA A 42 7.20 16.34 -13.10
C ALA A 42 7.63 16.07 -11.66
N GLU A 43 8.55 16.88 -11.12
CA GLU A 43 9.02 16.79 -9.75
C GLU A 43 7.88 17.07 -8.76
N LEU A 44 7.17 18.20 -8.90
CA LEU A 44 6.10 18.56 -7.97
C LEU A 44 4.92 17.58 -8.01
N LEU A 45 4.60 17.02 -9.19
CA LEU A 45 3.62 15.93 -9.28
C LEU A 45 4.09 14.70 -8.47
N GLY A 46 5.35 14.31 -8.62
CA GLY A 46 5.94 13.19 -7.88
C GLY A 46 5.99 13.43 -6.36
N ARG A 47 6.31 14.66 -5.92
CA ARG A 47 6.28 15.05 -4.50
C ARG A 47 4.87 15.05 -3.93
N MET A 48 3.88 15.53 -4.69
CA MET A 48 2.48 15.50 -4.28
C MET A 48 1.99 14.06 -4.07
N LEU A 49 2.37 13.14 -4.96
CA LEU A 49 2.09 11.71 -4.80
C LEU A 49 2.81 11.12 -3.59
N GLY A 50 4.06 11.53 -3.33
CA GLY A 50 4.81 11.14 -2.13
C GLY A 50 4.11 11.56 -0.84
N GLN A 51 3.66 12.81 -0.76
CA GLN A 51 2.87 13.30 0.38
C GLN A 51 1.56 12.52 0.51
N TRP A 52 0.88 12.21 -0.59
CA TRP A 52 -0.30 11.37 -0.55
C TRP A 52 -0.03 9.98 0.03
N VAL A 53 1.08 9.33 -0.36
CA VAL A 53 1.49 8.04 0.20
C VAL A 53 1.72 8.14 1.71
N LEU A 54 2.39 9.21 2.18
CA LEU A 54 2.61 9.46 3.61
C LEU A 54 1.27 9.56 4.37
N GLU A 55 0.34 10.37 3.86
CA GLU A 55 -0.99 10.55 4.44
C GLU A 55 -1.76 9.23 4.53
N MET A 56 -1.76 8.42 3.46
CA MET A 56 -2.41 7.11 3.48
C MET A 56 -1.75 6.15 4.49
N ASN A 57 -0.42 6.22 4.64
CA ASN A 57 0.30 5.38 5.61
C ASN A 57 0.03 5.76 7.07
N HIS A 58 -0.30 7.03 7.37
CA HIS A 58 -0.79 7.40 8.71
C HIS A 58 -2.09 6.68 9.06
N VAL A 59 -3.03 6.59 8.12
CA VAL A 59 -4.27 5.84 8.32
C VAL A 59 -4.00 4.33 8.38
N ALA A 60 -3.12 3.82 7.52
CA ALA A 60 -2.71 2.41 7.56
C ALA A 60 -2.14 2.04 8.94
N ALA A 61 -1.38 2.91 9.61
CA ALA A 61 -0.79 2.69 10.93
C ALA A 61 -1.82 2.33 12.02
N LEU A 62 -3.09 2.75 11.90
CA LEU A 62 -4.15 2.41 12.85
C LEU A 62 -4.46 0.91 12.92
N VAL A 63 -4.31 0.18 11.80
CA VAL A 63 -4.66 -1.25 11.72
C VAL A 63 -3.62 -2.09 12.47
N GLY A 64 -4.02 -2.92 13.43
CA GLY A 64 -3.06 -3.59 14.34
C GLY A 64 -2.19 -2.61 15.13
N GLY A 65 -2.63 -1.36 15.26
CA GLY A 65 -1.98 -0.34 16.07
C GLY A 65 -2.26 -0.52 17.56
N VAL A 66 -1.43 0.12 18.38
CA VAL A 66 -1.54 0.13 19.84
C VAL A 66 -1.30 1.56 20.31
N ASP A 67 -2.24 2.10 21.09
CA ASP A 67 -2.08 3.36 21.79
C ASP A 67 -1.15 3.11 22.99
N SER A 68 -0.03 3.83 23.05
CA SER A 68 0.93 3.74 24.15
C SER A 68 0.84 4.96 25.06
N GLN A 69 0.85 4.73 26.36
CA GLN A 69 0.97 5.76 27.40
C GLN A 69 2.11 5.39 28.34
N GLN A 70 3.02 6.33 28.59
CA GLN A 70 4.05 6.14 29.59
C GLN A 70 3.41 6.09 30.97
N LYS A 71 3.46 4.93 31.62
CA LYS A 71 2.93 4.71 32.97
C LYS A 71 3.99 4.16 33.90
N TYR A 72 3.95 4.59 35.15
CA TYR A 72 4.85 4.14 36.21
C TYR A 72 4.11 3.31 37.27
N VAL A 73 4.87 2.53 38.04
CA VAL A 73 4.32 1.71 39.14
C VAL A 73 3.47 2.59 40.07
N GLY A 74 2.23 2.19 40.30
CA GLY A 74 1.25 2.94 41.10
C GLY A 74 0.27 3.80 40.29
N GLN A 75 0.49 4.00 38.98
CA GLN A 75 -0.48 4.67 38.10
C GLN A 75 -1.51 3.67 37.54
N GLN A 76 -2.78 4.09 37.43
CA GLN A 76 -3.87 3.22 37.00
C GLN A 76 -3.92 2.98 35.48
N GLY A 77 -4.41 1.80 35.10
CA GLY A 77 -4.65 1.38 33.71
C GLY A 77 -3.40 0.85 32.99
N LEU A 78 -3.58 0.41 31.76
CA LEU A 78 -2.53 -0.23 30.95
C LEU A 78 -1.65 0.81 30.25
N ALA A 79 -0.36 0.48 30.07
CA ALA A 79 0.57 1.29 29.28
C ALA A 79 0.34 1.12 27.76
N PHE A 80 -0.24 0.01 27.34
CA PHE A 80 -0.51 -0.32 25.95
C PHE A 80 -1.96 -0.74 25.81
N THR A 81 -2.68 -0.09 24.88
CA THR A 81 -4.09 -0.39 24.59
C THR A 81 -4.26 -0.58 23.09
N PRO A 82 -4.75 -1.72 22.60
CA PRO A 82 -5.01 -1.91 21.18
C PRO A 82 -5.97 -0.85 20.64
N VAL A 83 -5.72 -0.36 19.41
CA VAL A 83 -6.68 0.51 18.72
C VAL A 83 -7.99 -0.25 18.57
N SER A 84 -9.12 0.41 18.85
CA SER A 84 -10.42 -0.26 18.83
C SER A 84 -10.77 -0.85 17.46
N LYS A 85 -11.44 -2.01 17.44
CA LYS A 85 -11.88 -2.68 16.20
C LYS A 85 -12.58 -1.73 15.23
N ALA A 86 -13.48 -0.89 15.74
CA ALA A 86 -14.21 0.09 14.94
C ALA A 86 -13.28 1.07 14.22
N ARG A 87 -12.28 1.63 14.92
CA ARG A 87 -11.29 2.54 14.33
C ARG A 87 -10.44 1.85 13.26
N GLN A 88 -10.03 0.60 13.49
CA GLN A 88 -9.27 -0.16 12.50
C GLN A 88 -10.10 -0.46 11.23
N LYS A 89 -11.38 -0.83 11.38
CA LYS A 89 -12.28 -1.04 10.22
C LYS A 89 -12.54 0.24 9.45
N LEU A 90 -12.72 1.37 10.14
CA LEU A 90 -12.84 2.68 9.51
C LEU A 90 -11.57 3.05 8.73
N ALA A 91 -10.39 2.70 9.23
CA ALA A 91 -9.13 2.92 8.52
C ALA A 91 -9.06 2.12 7.21
N VAL A 92 -9.43 0.83 7.23
CA VAL A 92 -9.46 0.00 6.01
C VAL A 92 -10.49 0.52 5.01
N ALA A 93 -11.69 0.90 5.47
CA ALA A 93 -12.71 1.50 4.61
C ALA A 93 -12.22 2.81 3.97
N PHE A 94 -11.62 3.70 4.76
CA PHE A 94 -11.04 4.95 4.28
C PHE A 94 -9.97 4.73 3.21
N LEU A 95 -9.05 3.78 3.42
CA LEU A 95 -8.05 3.41 2.42
C LEU A 95 -8.68 2.79 1.17
N GLY A 96 -9.74 2.00 1.34
CA GLY A 96 -10.54 1.51 0.22
C GLY A 96 -11.05 2.65 -0.66
N GLU A 97 -11.64 3.67 -0.05
CA GLU A 97 -12.27 4.81 -0.72
C GLU A 97 -11.28 5.84 -1.27
N ASN A 98 -10.07 5.95 -0.70
CA ASN A 98 -9.13 7.02 -1.02
C ASN A 98 -7.81 6.53 -1.65
N ALA A 99 -7.42 5.28 -1.40
CA ALA A 99 -6.16 4.69 -1.89
C ALA A 99 -6.36 3.58 -2.91
N PHE A 100 -7.40 2.76 -2.75
CA PHE A 100 -7.62 1.58 -3.58
C PHE A 100 -8.70 1.80 -4.65
N ILE A 101 -8.79 3.03 -5.15
CA ILE A 101 -9.59 3.42 -6.31
C ILE A 101 -8.73 4.16 -7.34
N THR A 102 -9.26 4.37 -8.55
CA THR A 102 -8.62 5.22 -9.56
C THR A 102 -8.66 6.69 -9.09
N PRO A 103 -7.51 7.32 -8.82
CA PRO A 103 -7.47 8.66 -8.26
C PRO A 103 -7.60 9.71 -9.37
N SER A 104 -8.81 9.93 -9.87
CA SER A 104 -9.07 10.84 -11.01
C SER A 104 -8.52 12.25 -10.82
N TRP A 105 -8.49 12.76 -9.59
CA TRP A 105 -7.95 14.09 -9.27
C TRP A 105 -6.43 14.20 -9.36
N MET A 106 -5.69 13.08 -9.36
CA MET A 106 -4.24 13.04 -9.59
C MET A 106 -3.87 12.79 -11.06
N ILE A 107 -4.85 12.38 -11.87
CA ILE A 107 -4.65 11.97 -13.25
C ILE A 107 -5.19 13.09 -14.14
N ASP A 108 -4.34 14.06 -14.42
CA ASP A 108 -4.64 15.16 -15.33
C ASP A 108 -3.94 14.92 -16.68
N PRO A 109 -4.68 14.63 -17.76
CA PRO A 109 -4.09 14.40 -19.08
C PRO A 109 -3.27 15.57 -19.61
N GLU A 110 -3.60 16.82 -19.23
CA GLU A 110 -2.84 18.00 -19.65
C GLU A 110 -1.46 18.02 -19.00
N ILE A 111 -1.39 17.75 -17.69
CA ILE A 111 -0.13 17.65 -16.95
C ILE A 111 0.67 16.45 -17.46
N LEU A 112 0.06 15.27 -17.50
CA LEU A 112 0.72 14.01 -17.88
C LEU A 112 1.28 14.09 -19.29
N GLY A 113 0.52 14.63 -20.25
CA GLY A 113 0.96 14.80 -21.64
C GLY A 113 2.12 15.77 -21.84
N ARG A 114 2.48 16.57 -20.82
CA ARG A 114 3.65 17.46 -20.82
C ARG A 114 4.90 16.83 -20.23
N ILE A 115 4.74 15.80 -19.40
CA ILE A 115 5.86 15.19 -18.66
C ILE A 115 6.24 13.79 -19.16
N GLU A 116 5.31 13.01 -19.71
CA GLU A 116 5.59 11.65 -20.17
C GLU A 116 4.63 11.16 -21.26
N ALA A 117 5.13 10.35 -22.19
CA ALA A 117 4.29 9.68 -23.20
C ALA A 117 3.67 8.37 -22.66
N VAL A 118 4.40 7.67 -21.79
CA VAL A 118 4.00 6.42 -21.12
C VAL A 118 4.60 6.47 -19.72
N GLY A 119 3.80 6.16 -18.68
CA GLY A 119 4.29 6.14 -17.30
C GLY A 119 3.20 6.33 -16.25
N ALA A 120 2.13 7.05 -16.59
CA ALA A 120 1.10 7.48 -15.63
C ALA A 120 0.48 6.31 -14.84
N VAL A 121 0.17 5.22 -15.54
CA VAL A 121 -0.38 4.00 -14.92
C VAL A 121 0.62 3.36 -13.96
N ALA A 122 1.89 3.29 -14.32
CA ALA A 122 2.95 2.72 -13.48
C ALA A 122 3.21 3.59 -12.25
N ARG A 123 3.26 4.91 -12.42
CA ARG A 123 3.40 5.90 -11.34
C ARG A 123 2.31 5.76 -10.29
N ILE A 124 1.04 5.71 -10.71
CA ILE A 124 -0.09 5.51 -9.80
C ILE A 124 -0.03 4.12 -9.15
N ARG A 125 0.31 3.07 -9.91
CA ARG A 125 0.51 1.72 -9.35
C ARG A 125 1.58 1.74 -8.25
N ASN A 126 2.71 2.41 -8.47
CA ASN A 126 3.80 2.48 -7.49
C ASN A 126 3.34 3.17 -6.21
N ALA A 127 2.64 4.30 -6.31
CA ALA A 127 2.07 5.00 -5.15
C ALA A 127 1.11 4.10 -4.37
N GLN A 128 0.14 3.48 -5.05
CA GLN A 128 -0.84 2.60 -4.41
C GLN A 128 -0.19 1.33 -3.82
N ASN A 129 0.81 0.77 -4.50
CA ASN A 129 1.52 -0.41 -4.04
C ASN A 129 2.35 -0.13 -2.78
N SER A 130 2.91 1.08 -2.62
CA SER A 130 3.58 1.51 -1.39
C SER A 130 2.63 1.48 -0.20
N VAL A 131 1.40 2.01 -0.36
CA VAL A 131 0.35 1.97 0.67
C VAL A 131 -0.08 0.53 0.95
N LEU A 132 -0.31 -0.25 -0.10
CA LEU A 132 -0.76 -1.64 0.00
C LEU A 132 0.26 -2.54 0.73
N THR A 133 1.54 -2.42 0.38
CA THR A 133 2.63 -3.19 0.99
C THR A 133 2.81 -2.81 2.47
N ASN A 134 2.66 -1.53 2.82
CA ASN A 134 2.70 -1.08 4.20
C ASN A 134 1.49 -1.60 5.00
N LEU A 135 0.29 -1.54 4.42
CA LEU A 135 -0.93 -2.03 5.06
C LEU A 135 -0.84 -3.54 5.33
N LEU A 136 -0.40 -4.32 4.35
CA LEU A 136 -0.28 -5.78 4.41
C LEU A 136 1.07 -6.28 4.96
N ASN A 137 1.80 -5.45 5.70
CA ASN A 137 3.08 -5.86 6.28
C ASN A 137 2.89 -6.98 7.33
N SER A 138 3.89 -7.85 7.45
CA SER A 138 3.76 -9.05 8.29
C SER A 138 3.77 -8.75 9.78
N GLY A 139 4.50 -7.73 10.23
CA GLY A 139 4.48 -7.31 11.63
C GLY A 139 3.09 -6.86 12.09
N ARG A 140 2.31 -6.24 11.20
CA ARG A 140 0.91 -5.85 11.47
C ARG A 140 0.03 -7.08 11.61
N PHE A 141 0.20 -8.06 10.74
CA PHE A 141 -0.52 -9.33 10.83
C PHE A 141 -0.21 -10.03 12.16
N THR A 142 1.06 -10.13 12.56
CA THR A 142 1.47 -10.67 13.86
C THR A 142 0.78 -9.95 15.02
N ARG A 143 0.74 -8.61 15.01
CA ARG A 143 0.05 -7.83 16.06
C ARG A 143 -1.46 -8.13 16.10
N LEU A 144 -2.12 -8.27 14.95
CA LEU A 144 -3.55 -8.63 14.92
C LEU A 144 -3.79 -10.02 15.50
N VAL A 145 -2.93 -11.00 15.20
CA VAL A 145 -3.00 -12.36 15.76
C VAL A 145 -2.81 -12.32 17.28
N GLU A 146 -1.81 -11.59 17.76
CA GLU A 146 -1.53 -11.46 19.20
C GLU A 146 -2.68 -10.76 19.93
N GLN A 147 -3.23 -9.68 19.36
CA GLN A 147 -4.39 -8.98 19.91
C GLN A 147 -5.62 -9.89 19.98
N GLU A 148 -5.89 -10.70 18.95
CA GLU A 148 -6.96 -11.70 18.97
C GLU A 148 -6.73 -12.77 20.06
N ALA A 149 -5.49 -13.27 20.20
CA ALA A 149 -5.16 -14.27 21.21
C ALA A 149 -5.36 -13.75 22.65
N LEU A 150 -5.03 -12.48 22.91
CA LEU A 150 -5.09 -11.87 24.25
C LEU A 150 -6.49 -11.32 24.61
N HIS A 151 -7.25 -10.84 23.62
CA HIS A 151 -8.48 -10.09 23.87
C HIS A 151 -9.72 -10.70 23.18
N GLY A 152 -9.54 -11.79 22.43
CA GLY A 152 -10.61 -12.53 21.78
C GLY A 152 -11.36 -11.75 20.70
N SER A 153 -12.65 -12.03 20.56
CA SER A 153 -13.49 -11.55 19.44
C SER A 153 -13.76 -10.03 19.41
N MET A 154 -13.40 -9.30 20.47
CA MET A 154 -13.57 -7.85 20.55
C MET A 154 -12.56 -7.08 19.68
N THR A 155 -11.51 -7.74 19.20
CA THR A 155 -10.48 -7.14 18.35
C THR A 155 -10.81 -7.28 16.86
N TYR A 156 -10.03 -6.56 16.04
CA TYR A 156 -10.11 -6.73 14.59
C TYR A 156 -9.33 -7.99 14.21
N ARG A 157 -10.04 -9.03 13.78
CA ARG A 157 -9.40 -10.33 13.55
C ARG A 157 -8.59 -10.32 12.25
N PRO A 158 -7.48 -11.06 12.17
CA PRO A 158 -6.66 -11.16 10.95
C PRO A 158 -7.47 -11.58 9.70
N VAL A 159 -8.39 -12.53 9.85
CA VAL A 159 -9.28 -12.98 8.75
C VAL A 159 -10.22 -11.87 8.28
N GLU A 160 -10.79 -11.11 9.22
CA GLU A 160 -11.67 -9.98 8.90
C GLU A 160 -10.90 -8.88 8.18
N PHE A 161 -9.70 -8.56 8.67
CA PHE A 161 -8.80 -7.60 8.06
C PHE A 161 -8.47 -7.95 6.60
N LEU A 162 -7.98 -9.16 6.34
CA LEU A 162 -7.62 -9.56 4.98
C LEU A 162 -8.84 -9.60 4.05
N SER A 163 -9.99 -10.06 4.53
CA SER A 163 -11.22 -10.05 3.74
C SER A 163 -11.70 -8.63 3.42
N ASP A 164 -11.59 -7.69 4.36
CA ASP A 164 -12.01 -6.30 4.14
C ASP A 164 -11.07 -5.61 3.13
N VAL A 165 -9.75 -5.83 3.22
CA VAL A 165 -8.79 -5.33 2.22
C VAL A 165 -9.05 -5.92 0.84
N ARG A 166 -9.29 -7.23 0.74
CA ARG A 166 -9.65 -7.89 -0.53
C ARG A 166 -10.90 -7.25 -1.12
N ARG A 167 -11.96 -7.05 -0.34
CA ARG A 167 -13.20 -6.41 -0.82
C ARG A 167 -12.96 -4.98 -1.31
N ALA A 168 -12.15 -4.20 -0.61
CA ALA A 168 -11.83 -2.83 -1.04
C ALA A 168 -11.12 -2.80 -2.42
N ILE A 169 -10.14 -3.67 -2.63
CA ILE A 169 -9.36 -3.74 -3.88
C ILE A 169 -10.19 -4.29 -5.05
N TRP A 170 -11.10 -5.22 -4.77
CA TRP A 170 -11.90 -5.96 -5.76
C TRP A 170 -13.38 -5.54 -5.77
N GLN A 171 -13.69 -4.33 -5.31
CA GLN A 171 -15.07 -3.85 -5.14
C GLN A 171 -15.90 -3.87 -6.43
N GLU A 172 -15.26 -3.83 -7.60
CA GLU A 172 -15.95 -3.90 -8.90
C GLU A 172 -16.66 -5.25 -9.12
N LEU A 173 -16.21 -6.31 -8.45
CA LEU A 173 -16.83 -7.63 -8.54
C LEU A 173 -18.24 -7.67 -7.94
N ASP A 174 -18.54 -6.75 -7.02
CA ASP A 174 -19.83 -6.62 -6.36
C ASP A 174 -20.78 -5.64 -7.10
N GLY A 175 -20.29 -4.99 -8.17
CA GLY A 175 -21.05 -4.00 -8.94
C GLY A 175 -22.11 -4.61 -9.85
N PRO A 176 -23.16 -3.85 -10.20
CA PRO A 176 -24.19 -4.29 -11.17
C PRO A 176 -23.61 -4.42 -12.59
N GLN A 177 -22.59 -3.63 -12.92
CA GLN A 177 -21.78 -3.74 -14.13
C GLN A 177 -20.31 -3.88 -13.73
N ILE A 178 -19.68 -4.97 -14.15
CA ILE A 178 -18.29 -5.26 -13.82
C ILE A 178 -17.42 -4.71 -14.94
N ARG A 179 -16.80 -3.56 -14.68
CA ARG A 179 -15.82 -2.92 -15.57
C ARG A 179 -14.62 -2.49 -14.74
N ILE A 180 -13.43 -2.86 -15.20
CA ILE A 180 -12.18 -2.61 -14.47
C ILE A 180 -11.22 -1.83 -15.38
N ASP A 181 -10.99 -0.56 -15.05
CA ASP A 181 -10.09 0.31 -15.82
C ASP A 181 -8.61 -0.07 -15.65
N ALA A 182 -7.72 0.50 -16.48
CA ALA A 182 -6.31 0.16 -16.49
C ALA A 182 -5.59 0.42 -15.15
N PHE A 183 -5.95 1.45 -14.38
CA PHE A 183 -5.37 1.74 -13.08
C PHE A 183 -5.82 0.69 -12.05
N ARG A 184 -7.12 0.37 -12.02
CA ARG A 184 -7.67 -0.70 -11.16
C ARG A 184 -7.06 -2.06 -11.46
N ARG A 185 -6.90 -2.42 -12.74
CA ARG A 185 -6.24 -3.68 -13.15
C ARG A 185 -4.81 -3.77 -12.62
N ASN A 186 -4.07 -2.66 -12.62
CA ASN A 186 -2.70 -2.62 -12.10
C ASN A 186 -2.64 -2.72 -10.57
N LEU A 187 -3.53 -2.06 -9.85
CA LEU A 187 -3.69 -2.21 -8.41
C LEU A 187 -4.01 -3.66 -8.02
N GLN A 188 -4.95 -4.28 -8.73
CA GLN A 188 -5.35 -5.67 -8.51
C GLN A 188 -4.19 -6.66 -8.74
N ARG A 189 -3.34 -6.42 -9.76
CA ARG A 189 -2.10 -7.19 -9.96
C ARG A 189 -1.09 -6.98 -8.84
N ALA A 190 -0.91 -5.74 -8.39
CA ALA A 190 -0.04 -5.42 -7.25
C ALA A 190 -0.48 -6.17 -5.97
N TYR A 191 -1.79 -6.31 -5.73
CA TYR A 191 -2.31 -7.14 -4.64
C TYR A 191 -1.92 -8.63 -4.77
N LEU A 192 -1.99 -9.20 -5.98
CA LEU A 192 -1.55 -10.57 -6.23
C LEU A 192 -0.03 -10.72 -6.04
N ASP A 193 0.75 -9.72 -6.44
CA ASP A 193 2.20 -9.70 -6.23
C ASP A 193 2.53 -9.72 -4.73
N VAL A 194 1.86 -8.87 -3.94
CA VAL A 194 1.99 -8.85 -2.47
C VAL A 194 1.58 -10.21 -1.88
N ALA A 195 0.42 -10.75 -2.24
CA ALA A 195 -0.04 -12.04 -1.75
C ALA A 195 0.92 -13.18 -2.12
N ASN A 196 1.46 -13.18 -3.34
CA ASN A 196 2.47 -14.14 -3.77
C ASN A 196 3.73 -14.05 -2.91
N ALA A 197 4.22 -12.85 -2.62
CA ALA A 197 5.37 -12.66 -1.74
C ALA A 197 5.11 -13.19 -0.31
N LYS A 198 3.87 -13.11 0.20
CA LYS A 198 3.49 -13.64 1.51
C LYS A 198 3.37 -15.17 1.53
N ILE A 199 3.00 -15.79 0.41
CA ILE A 199 2.82 -17.25 0.31
C ILE A 199 4.13 -17.95 -0.08
N ASN A 200 4.86 -17.37 -1.02
CA ASN A 200 5.95 -17.99 -1.75
C ASN A 200 7.27 -17.21 -1.68
N GLY A 201 7.28 -16.03 -1.06
CA GLY A 201 8.50 -15.26 -0.85
C GLY A 201 9.41 -15.90 0.18
N ASN A 202 10.71 -15.63 0.05
CA ASN A 202 11.70 -16.02 1.04
C ASN A 202 11.50 -15.20 2.32
N ALA A 203 11.76 -15.81 3.48
CA ALA A 203 11.83 -15.06 4.72
C ALA A 203 12.90 -13.96 4.59
N PRO A 204 12.62 -12.70 4.99
CA PRO A 204 13.62 -11.65 4.97
C PRO A 204 14.82 -12.06 5.83
N THR A 205 16.03 -12.00 5.27
CA THR A 205 17.25 -12.11 6.07
C THR A 205 17.44 -10.82 6.83
N LEU A 206 17.30 -10.86 8.16
CA LEU A 206 17.56 -9.67 8.98
C LEU A 206 19.06 -9.37 9.03
N PRO A 207 19.45 -8.09 8.95
CA PRO A 207 20.76 -7.65 9.42
C PRO A 207 20.96 -8.03 10.90
N ALA A 208 22.20 -8.34 11.27
CA ALA A 208 22.53 -8.67 12.66
C ALA A 208 22.13 -7.53 13.61
N GLY A 209 21.41 -7.86 14.69
CA GLY A 209 21.01 -6.90 15.73
C GLY A 209 19.56 -6.39 15.64
N VAL A 210 18.80 -6.73 14.59
CA VAL A 210 17.37 -6.38 14.52
C VAL A 210 16.53 -7.39 15.32
N PRO A 211 15.66 -6.96 16.26
CA PRO A 211 14.80 -7.88 17.01
C PRO A 211 13.87 -8.68 16.08
N VAL A 212 13.82 -10.01 16.29
CA VAL A 212 13.02 -10.96 15.51
C VAL A 212 11.51 -10.64 15.57
N GLY A 213 11.05 -9.96 16.61
CA GLY A 213 9.65 -9.55 16.79
C GLY A 213 9.12 -8.56 15.74
N PHE A 214 9.98 -7.99 14.90
CA PHE A 214 9.56 -7.19 13.73
C PHE A 214 9.31 -8.03 12.47
N LEU A 215 9.72 -9.29 12.46
CA LEU A 215 9.40 -10.23 11.38
C LEU A 215 8.00 -10.80 11.57
N GLY A 216 7.33 -11.10 10.45
CA GLY A 216 6.12 -11.90 10.46
C GLY A 216 6.35 -13.25 11.15
N SER A 217 5.34 -13.74 11.88
CA SER A 217 5.36 -15.09 12.46
C SER A 217 5.40 -16.22 11.42
N GLY A 218 5.25 -15.90 10.13
CA GLY A 218 5.08 -16.87 9.03
C GLY A 218 3.69 -17.52 9.00
N ASP A 219 2.88 -17.32 10.05
CA ASP A 219 1.53 -17.87 10.18
C ASP A 219 0.52 -17.24 9.20
N GLU A 220 0.88 -16.13 8.57
CA GLU A 220 0.02 -15.46 7.57
C GLU A 220 -0.17 -16.26 6.27
N LYS A 221 0.75 -17.19 5.95
CA LYS A 221 0.72 -17.97 4.70
C LYS A 221 -0.60 -18.72 4.47
N PRO A 222 -1.13 -19.55 5.39
CA PRO A 222 -2.42 -20.21 5.21
C PRO A 222 -3.59 -19.22 5.01
N PHE A 223 -3.55 -18.05 5.66
CA PHE A 223 -4.58 -17.03 5.50
C PHE A 223 -4.57 -16.40 4.10
N TYR A 224 -3.40 -16.02 3.58
CA TYR A 224 -3.29 -15.53 2.21
C TYR A 224 -3.71 -16.59 1.18
N ARG A 225 -3.40 -17.88 1.40
CA ARG A 225 -3.90 -18.96 0.54
C ARG A 225 -5.42 -19.07 0.57
N ALA A 226 -6.05 -18.88 1.74
CA ALA A 226 -7.49 -18.85 1.87
C ALA A 226 -8.11 -17.65 1.13
N GLU A 227 -7.50 -16.47 1.21
CA GLU A 227 -7.94 -15.28 0.47
C GLU A 227 -7.82 -15.46 -1.05
N MET A 228 -6.74 -16.05 -1.54
CA MET A 228 -6.60 -16.37 -2.97
C MET A 228 -7.71 -17.29 -3.48
N ARG A 229 -8.08 -18.32 -2.69
CA ARG A 229 -9.21 -19.21 -3.02
C ARG A 229 -10.57 -18.50 -2.92
N ALA A 230 -10.73 -17.57 -1.99
CA ALA A 230 -11.94 -16.76 -1.89
C ALA A 230 -12.06 -15.82 -3.10
N LEU A 231 -10.96 -15.20 -3.51
CA LEU A 231 -10.88 -14.34 -4.69
C LEU A 231 -11.19 -15.11 -5.97
N ASP A 232 -10.57 -16.28 -6.19
CA ASP A 232 -10.84 -17.11 -7.38
C ASP A 232 -12.33 -17.42 -7.53
N ARG A 233 -13.00 -17.78 -6.42
CA ARG A 233 -14.45 -18.01 -6.42
C ARG A 233 -15.27 -16.77 -6.75
N SER A 234 -14.92 -15.62 -6.18
CA SER A 234 -15.57 -14.34 -6.51
C SER A 234 -15.41 -14.00 -7.99
N ILE A 235 -14.21 -14.21 -8.56
CA ILE A 235 -13.94 -13.92 -9.97
C ILE A 235 -14.67 -14.91 -10.90
N ALA A 236 -14.72 -16.20 -10.55
CA ALA A 236 -15.47 -17.19 -11.33
C ALA A 236 -16.96 -16.82 -11.47
N VAL A 237 -17.56 -16.22 -10.43
CA VAL A 237 -18.95 -15.71 -10.47
C VAL A 237 -19.06 -14.39 -11.25
N ALA A 238 -18.00 -13.58 -11.27
CA ALA A 238 -17.98 -12.28 -11.95
C ALA A 238 -17.79 -12.39 -13.47
N ILE A 239 -16.94 -13.31 -13.96
CA ILE A 239 -16.60 -13.44 -15.39
C ILE A 239 -17.84 -13.49 -16.30
N PRO A 240 -18.88 -14.31 -16.03
CA PRO A 240 -20.06 -14.37 -16.88
C PRO A 240 -20.86 -13.05 -16.96
N LYS A 241 -20.70 -12.17 -15.96
CA LYS A 241 -21.39 -10.87 -15.86
C LYS A 241 -20.62 -9.73 -16.54
N THR A 242 -19.38 -9.98 -16.98
CA THR A 242 -18.56 -8.99 -17.67
C THR A 242 -19.02 -8.81 -19.11
N MET A 243 -19.17 -7.55 -19.55
CA MET A 243 -19.59 -7.22 -20.91
C MET A 243 -18.42 -6.81 -21.82
N ASP A 244 -17.36 -6.22 -21.27
CA ASP A 244 -16.19 -5.81 -22.04
C ASP A 244 -15.10 -6.90 -22.07
N ARG A 245 -14.47 -7.05 -23.24
CA ARG A 245 -13.45 -8.08 -23.49
C ARG A 245 -12.19 -7.87 -22.64
N GLU A 246 -11.83 -6.61 -22.34
CA GLU A 246 -10.65 -6.31 -21.54
C GLU A 246 -10.79 -6.76 -20.09
N THR A 247 -11.92 -6.44 -19.45
CA THR A 247 -12.20 -6.86 -18.07
C THR A 247 -12.28 -8.38 -17.99
N ARG A 248 -12.92 -9.03 -18.96
CA ARG A 248 -12.95 -10.50 -19.02
C ARG A 248 -11.55 -11.10 -19.10
N ALA A 249 -10.73 -10.65 -20.05
CA ALA A 249 -9.36 -11.16 -20.23
C ALA A 249 -8.49 -10.89 -18.99
N HIS A 250 -8.67 -9.75 -18.33
CA HIS A 250 -7.98 -9.45 -17.09
C HIS A 250 -8.38 -10.41 -15.96
N LEU A 251 -9.68 -10.64 -15.76
CA LEU A 251 -10.17 -11.54 -14.72
C LEU A 251 -9.74 -13.00 -14.97
N GLU A 252 -9.75 -13.46 -16.22
CA GLU A 252 -9.21 -14.78 -16.60
C GLU A 252 -7.72 -14.88 -16.28
N GLY A 253 -6.92 -13.88 -16.68
CA GLY A 253 -5.49 -13.84 -16.36
C GLY A 253 -5.19 -13.77 -14.86
N VAL A 254 -6.04 -13.10 -14.08
CA VAL A 254 -5.95 -13.09 -12.61
C VAL A 254 -6.15 -14.50 -12.04
N ARG A 255 -7.14 -15.26 -12.54
CA ARG A 255 -7.36 -16.64 -12.08
C ARG A 255 -6.19 -17.54 -12.40
N ASP A 256 -5.59 -17.38 -13.58
CA ASP A 256 -4.37 -18.10 -13.95
C ASP A 256 -3.20 -17.75 -13.02
N GLN A 257 -3.04 -16.47 -12.67
CA GLN A 257 -2.04 -16.03 -11.70
C GLN A 257 -2.31 -16.62 -10.31
N ILE A 258 -3.55 -16.62 -9.83
CA ILE A 258 -3.93 -17.26 -8.56
C ILE A 258 -3.61 -18.76 -8.57
N ALA A 259 -3.92 -19.46 -9.67
CA ALA A 259 -3.60 -20.87 -9.80
C ALA A 259 -2.10 -21.13 -9.67
N ARG A 260 -1.26 -20.30 -10.32
CA ARG A 260 0.20 -20.36 -10.18
C ARG A 260 0.68 -20.07 -8.76
N ILE A 261 0.13 -19.05 -8.09
CA ILE A 261 0.47 -18.70 -6.70
C ILE A 261 0.15 -19.87 -5.74
N LEU A 262 -0.95 -20.57 -5.98
CA LEU A 262 -1.40 -21.66 -5.11
C LEU A 262 -0.71 -23.00 -5.38
N ASP A 263 -0.15 -23.19 -6.57
CA ASP A 263 0.51 -24.42 -7.01
C ASP A 263 1.99 -24.45 -6.59
N PRO A 264 2.39 -25.39 -5.70
CA PRO A 264 3.75 -25.50 -5.20
C PRO A 264 4.82 -25.68 -6.29
N ARG A 265 4.46 -26.17 -7.48
CA ARG A 265 5.40 -26.39 -8.60
C ARG A 265 5.96 -25.09 -9.16
N PHE A 266 5.27 -23.97 -8.96
CA PHE A 266 5.71 -22.64 -9.42
C PHE A 266 6.37 -21.83 -8.30
N ASN A 267 6.53 -22.41 -7.11
CA ASN A 267 7.23 -21.73 -6.03
C ASN A 267 8.69 -21.53 -6.41
N PRO A 268 9.27 -20.34 -6.16
CA PRO A 268 10.68 -20.13 -6.39
C PRO A 268 11.46 -21.14 -5.55
N VAL A 269 12.35 -21.89 -6.20
CA VAL A 269 13.36 -22.69 -5.50
C VAL A 269 14.21 -21.68 -4.73
N PRO A 270 14.45 -21.87 -3.41
CA PRO A 270 15.30 -20.95 -2.68
C PRO A 270 16.67 -20.88 -3.38
N ALA A 271 16.97 -19.72 -3.94
CA ALA A 271 18.29 -19.46 -4.48
C ALA A 271 19.26 -19.44 -3.30
N ASN A 272 20.30 -20.28 -3.34
CA ASN A 272 21.47 -20.21 -2.45
C ASN A 272 22.32 -18.97 -2.78
N GLY A 273 21.71 -17.78 -2.77
CA GLY A 273 22.34 -16.52 -3.11
C GLY A 273 21.96 -15.48 -2.07
N ALA A 274 22.97 -14.90 -1.43
CA ALA A 274 22.81 -13.77 -0.53
C ALA A 274 22.03 -12.66 -1.25
N VAL A 275 20.80 -12.41 -0.82
CA VAL A 275 20.02 -11.26 -1.29
C VAL A 275 20.61 -10.05 -0.59
N THR A 276 21.45 -9.31 -1.30
CA THR A 276 21.87 -7.98 -0.86
C THR A 276 20.64 -7.08 -0.90
N LEU A 277 20.11 -6.73 0.28
CA LEU A 277 19.12 -5.66 0.42
C LEU A 277 19.75 -4.37 -0.10
N ARG A 278 19.38 -3.97 -1.31
CA ARG A 278 19.57 -2.59 -1.78
C ARG A 278 18.48 -1.75 -1.11
N ILE A 279 18.79 -1.22 0.07
CA ILE A 279 18.10 -0.05 0.58
C ILE A 279 18.41 1.06 -0.43
N GLY A 280 17.37 1.64 -1.03
CA GLY A 280 17.49 2.79 -1.93
C GLY A 280 17.99 4.02 -1.17
N LEU A 281 19.28 4.02 -0.86
CA LEU A 281 20.11 5.21 -0.81
C LEU A 281 20.79 5.20 -2.18
N ASP A 282 20.16 5.80 -3.18
CA ASP A 282 20.78 6.03 -4.50
C ASP A 282 21.84 7.13 -4.38
N ASP A 283 22.76 6.96 -3.43
CA ASP A 283 23.96 7.75 -3.30
C ASP A 283 25.16 6.78 -3.29
N PRO A 284 25.88 6.64 -4.42
CA PRO A 284 27.06 5.80 -4.50
C PRO A 284 28.22 6.29 -3.60
N ASP A 285 28.08 7.45 -2.95
CA ASP A 285 29.15 8.08 -2.15
C ASP A 285 29.25 7.60 -0.70
N LEU A 286 28.31 6.79 -0.19
CA LEU A 286 28.40 6.30 1.20
C LEU A 286 29.41 5.16 1.40
N LEU A 287 29.84 4.47 0.33
CA LEU A 287 30.83 3.39 0.40
C LEU A 287 32.24 3.82 -0.01
N THR A 288 32.41 5.02 -0.57
CA THR A 288 33.71 5.52 -1.06
C THR A 288 34.31 6.63 -0.22
N GLY A 289 33.59 7.18 0.77
CA GLY A 289 34.17 8.15 1.70
C GLY A 289 34.69 9.42 1.03
N ILE A 290 34.14 9.78 -0.14
CA ILE A 290 34.43 11.05 -0.79
C ILE A 290 33.25 11.97 -0.50
N ALA A 291 33.53 13.05 0.23
CA ALA A 291 32.57 14.10 0.53
C ALA A 291 32.14 14.81 -0.76
N GLY A 292 31.04 14.36 -1.37
CA GLY A 292 30.45 14.92 -2.58
C GLY A 292 28.94 15.08 -2.46
N ASN A 293 28.49 16.23 -1.94
CA ASN A 293 27.11 16.72 -2.01
C ASN A 293 26.03 16.09 -1.08
N THR A 294 26.27 16.12 0.22
CA THR A 294 25.25 15.90 1.27
C THR A 294 24.34 17.13 1.47
N THR A 295 23.64 17.61 0.43
CA THR A 295 22.67 18.73 0.59
C THR A 295 21.23 18.30 0.77
N THR A 296 20.92 17.00 0.70
CA THR A 296 19.57 16.48 0.95
C THR A 296 19.37 16.16 2.43
N CYS A 297 18.97 17.17 3.20
CA CYS A 297 18.56 17.02 4.62
C CYS A 297 17.18 16.35 4.79
N TRP A 298 16.50 16.00 3.70
CA TRP A 298 15.16 15.41 3.70
C TRP A 298 15.14 14.16 2.81
N PRO A 299 14.51 13.06 3.26
CA PRO A 299 14.34 11.89 2.40
C PRO A 299 13.59 12.29 1.13
N ASP A 300 14.08 11.85 -0.03
CA ASP A 300 13.39 12.09 -1.29
C ASP A 300 12.17 11.15 -1.38
N TYR A 301 10.97 11.72 -1.23
CA TYR A 301 9.71 11.01 -1.32
C TYR A 301 9.06 11.07 -2.72
N VAL A 302 9.80 11.51 -3.75
CA VAL A 302 9.27 11.65 -5.11
C VAL A 302 8.84 10.29 -5.68
N ILE A 303 7.56 10.17 -6.06
CA ILE A 303 7.06 8.99 -6.75
C ILE A 303 7.26 9.12 -8.27
N ARG A 304 8.00 8.15 -8.83
CA ARG A 304 8.31 8.04 -10.26
C ARG A 304 7.62 6.81 -10.89
N PRO A 305 7.49 6.76 -12.23
CA PRO A 305 6.93 5.61 -12.95
C PRO A 305 7.69 4.31 -12.71
#